data_AF-A0A7X8UB28-F1
#
_entry.id   AF-A0A7X8UB28-F1
#
_cell.length_a   1.000
_cell.length_b   1.000
_cell.length_c   1.000
_cell.angle_alpha   90.00
_cell.angle_beta   90.00
_cell.angle_gamma   90.00
#
_symmetry.space_group_name_H-M   'P 1'
#
loop_
_entity.id
_entity.type
_entity.pdbx_description
1 polymer ?
#
loop_
_entity_poly.entity_id
_entity_poly.type
_entity_poly.pdbx_seq_one_letter_code
_entity_poly.pdbx_strand_id
1 'polypeptide(L)'
;MKSKTSLVSGAILLNDCKSYAWVGVVYLFGLLFTVPTNLYFMYHNSLNNINSYINYSRVLAFDGVSAFFVMVVPVLAGLLLLRYLQSGKAADMMHSLPVKRETLYHTHILAGLIILFIPLLVTALVTWIMVARLPINLSGQDVMVWLGLGMLMN
;
A
#
# COMPACT_ATOMS: atom_id res chain seq x y z
N MET A 1 -10.91 -29.13 -25.23
CA MET A 1 -10.45 -29.36 -23.83
C MET A 1 -10.12 -28.00 -23.23
N LYS A 2 -10.89 -27.52 -22.23
CA LYS A 2 -10.61 -26.22 -21.60
C LYS A 2 -9.49 -26.40 -20.59
N SER A 3 -8.30 -25.91 -20.91
CA SER A 3 -7.17 -25.83 -19.98
C SER A 3 -7.60 -24.99 -18.77
N LYS A 4 -7.88 -25.66 -17.65
CA LYS A 4 -8.21 -25.04 -16.36
C LYS A 4 -6.97 -25.02 -15.45
N THR A 5 -5.86 -24.50 -15.94
CA THR A 5 -4.68 -24.23 -15.10
C THR A 5 -4.50 -22.73 -14.98
N SER A 6 -5.47 -22.04 -14.38
CA SER A 6 -5.22 -20.67 -13.96
C SER A 6 -4.26 -20.72 -12.78
N LEU A 7 -3.12 -20.02 -12.89
CA LEU A 7 -2.13 -19.86 -11.82
C LEU A 7 -2.72 -19.14 -10.60
N VAL A 8 -3.87 -18.49 -10.78
CA VAL A 8 -4.60 -17.74 -9.76
C VAL A 8 -6.07 -18.18 -9.78
N SER A 9 -6.67 -18.34 -8.61
CA SER A 9 -8.10 -18.58 -8.47
C SER A 9 -8.80 -17.28 -8.07
N GLY A 10 -9.55 -16.68 -9.01
CA GLY A 10 -10.22 -15.39 -8.78
C GLY A 10 -11.18 -15.40 -7.58
N ALA A 11 -11.81 -16.55 -7.28
CA ALA A 11 -12.69 -16.69 -6.12
C ALA A 11 -11.93 -16.59 -4.78
N ILE A 12 -10.75 -17.20 -4.67
CA ILE A 12 -9.92 -17.13 -3.46
C ILE A 12 -9.34 -15.72 -3.33
N LEU A 13 -8.87 -15.15 -4.42
CA LEU A 13 -8.37 -13.77 -4.47
C LEU A 13 -9.41 -12.77 -3.95
N LEU A 14 -10.66 -12.87 -4.43
CA LEU A 14 -11.73 -11.97 -4.00
C LEU A 14 -12.06 -12.17 -2.52
N ASN A 15 -12.05 -13.42 -2.06
CA ASN A 15 -12.26 -13.74 -0.64
C ASN A 15 -11.17 -13.14 0.25
N ASP A 16 -9.91 -13.28 -0.13
CA ASP A 16 -8.78 -12.73 0.61
C ASP A 16 -8.79 -11.21 0.60
N CYS A 17 -9.04 -10.61 -0.57
CA CYS A 17 -9.17 -9.17 -0.71
C CYS A 17 -10.28 -8.64 0.21
N LYS A 18 -11.44 -9.30 0.26
CA LYS A 18 -12.55 -8.90 1.15
C LYS A 18 -12.21 -9.10 2.63
N SER A 19 -11.58 -10.23 2.97
CA SER A 19 -11.25 -10.61 4.36
C SER A 19 -10.17 -9.71 4.96
N TYR A 20 -9.18 -9.31 4.16
CA TYR A 20 -8.03 -8.51 4.59
C TYR A 20 -8.07 -7.06 4.08
N ALA A 21 -9.15 -6.63 3.43
CA ALA A 21 -9.36 -5.25 2.97
C ALA A 21 -9.15 -4.23 4.08
N TRP A 22 -9.48 -4.57 5.32
CA TRP A 22 -9.30 -3.69 6.47
C TRP A 22 -7.83 -3.29 6.68
N VAL A 23 -6.86 -4.16 6.34
CA VAL A 23 -5.42 -3.84 6.42
C VAL A 23 -5.10 -2.73 5.42
N GLY A 24 -5.59 -2.84 4.19
CA GLY A 24 -5.44 -1.82 3.16
C GLY A 24 -6.11 -0.50 3.56
N VAL A 25 -7.27 -0.55 4.21
CA VAL A 25 -7.97 0.65 4.72
C VAL A 25 -7.14 1.34 5.81
N VAL A 26 -6.62 0.60 6.79
CA VAL A 26 -5.74 1.15 7.84
C VAL A 26 -4.49 1.77 7.23
N TYR A 27 -3.89 1.09 6.24
CA TYR A 27 -2.72 1.59 5.54
C TYR A 27 -3.00 2.89 4.78
N LEU A 28 -4.13 2.95 4.07
CA LEU A 28 -4.58 4.12 3.34
C LEU A 28 -4.78 5.31 4.29
N PHE A 29 -5.45 5.09 5.42
CA PHE A 29 -5.62 6.15 6.41
C PHE A 29 -4.25 6.63 6.95
N GLY A 30 -3.35 5.71 7.33
CA GLY A 30 -2.01 6.07 7.79
C GLY A 30 -1.23 6.92 6.79
N LEU A 31 -1.27 6.54 5.51
CA LEU A 31 -0.61 7.28 4.44
C LEU A 31 -1.27 8.64 4.15
N LEU A 32 -2.62 8.72 4.12
CA LEU A 32 -3.33 9.99 3.92
C LEU A 32 -3.03 10.98 5.05
N PHE A 33 -3.03 10.52 6.29
CA PHE A 33 -2.69 11.38 7.43
C PHE A 33 -1.23 11.85 7.37
N THR A 34 -0.32 11.00 6.90
CA THR A 34 1.10 11.34 6.96
C THR A 34 1.55 12.22 5.80
N VAL A 35 1.00 12.05 4.59
CA VAL A 35 1.50 12.75 3.40
C VAL A 35 0.63 13.96 3.04
N PRO A 36 -0.58 13.82 2.46
CA PRO A 36 -1.36 14.97 2.03
C PRO A 36 -1.80 15.87 3.20
N THR A 37 -2.16 15.31 4.36
CA THR A 37 -2.58 16.12 5.51
C THR A 37 -1.43 16.97 6.07
N ASN A 38 -0.21 16.41 6.18
CA ASN A 38 0.97 17.19 6.59
C ASN A 38 1.30 18.28 5.56
N LEU A 39 1.24 17.97 4.26
CA LEU A 39 1.43 18.97 3.20
C LEU A 39 0.44 20.14 3.34
N TYR A 40 -0.82 19.84 3.64
CA TYR A 40 -1.85 20.87 3.86
C TYR A 40 -1.54 21.75 5.08
N PHE A 41 -1.18 21.14 6.22
CA PHE A 41 -0.84 21.91 7.42
C PHE A 41 0.41 22.77 7.22
N MET A 42 1.42 22.25 6.54
CA MET A 42 2.64 23.00 6.24
C MET A 42 2.35 24.17 5.29
N TYR A 43 1.50 23.98 4.30
CA TYR A 43 1.07 25.06 3.41
C TYR A 43 0.40 26.20 4.18
N HIS A 44 -0.52 25.90 5.09
CA HIS A 44 -1.21 26.93 5.88
C HIS A 44 -0.29 27.66 6.86
N ASN A 45 0.63 26.93 7.51
CA ASN A 45 1.55 27.50 8.50
C ASN A 45 2.76 28.24 7.88
N SER A 46 3.04 28.05 6.59
CA SER A 46 4.26 28.56 5.94
C SER A 46 4.07 29.85 5.13
N LEU A 47 3.03 30.64 5.39
CA LEU A 47 2.72 31.87 4.63
C LEU A 47 3.86 32.91 4.56
N ASN A 48 4.88 32.83 5.42
CA ASN A 48 5.99 33.80 5.50
C ASN A 48 7.41 33.21 5.38
N ASN A 49 7.59 31.94 5.00
CA ASN A 49 8.91 31.28 5.10
C ASN A 49 9.54 30.92 3.74
N ILE A 50 10.75 31.44 3.50
CA ILE A 50 11.50 31.36 2.22
C ILE A 50 12.04 29.93 1.97
N ASN A 51 12.16 29.09 3.00
CA ASN A 51 12.62 27.69 2.92
C ASN A 51 11.50 26.67 2.66
N SER A 52 10.48 27.06 1.90
CA SER A 52 9.26 26.27 1.70
C SER A 52 9.52 24.94 0.99
N TYR A 53 10.40 24.89 -0.03
CA TYR A 53 10.68 23.67 -0.81
C TYR A 53 11.29 22.52 0.02
N ILE A 54 12.35 22.78 0.80
CA ILE A 54 13.06 21.75 1.59
C ILE A 54 12.12 21.11 2.62
N ASN A 55 11.18 21.89 3.15
CA ASN A 55 10.24 21.41 4.14
C ASN A 55 9.19 20.48 3.48
N TYR A 56 8.68 20.84 2.30
CA TYR A 56 7.71 19.99 1.61
C TYR A 56 8.33 18.69 1.07
N SER A 57 9.56 18.72 0.58
CA SER A 57 10.23 17.52 0.06
C SER A 57 10.54 16.50 1.16
N ARG A 58 10.74 16.92 2.41
CA ARG A 58 10.88 16.01 3.56
C ARG A 58 9.65 15.14 3.82
N VAL A 59 8.44 15.64 3.55
CA VAL A 59 7.21 14.84 3.69
C VAL A 59 7.19 13.70 2.67
N LEU A 60 7.81 13.90 1.50
CA LEU A 60 7.96 12.91 0.43
C LEU A 60 9.24 12.05 0.58
N ALA A 61 10.02 12.23 1.65
CA ALA A 61 11.25 11.48 1.89
C ALA A 61 11.06 10.22 2.76
N PHE A 62 9.82 9.82 3.01
CA PHE A 62 9.48 8.74 3.96
C PHE A 62 10.09 8.95 5.34
N ASP A 63 9.95 10.13 5.93
CA ASP A 63 10.45 10.40 7.28
C ASP A 63 9.38 10.11 8.36
N GLY A 64 9.85 9.77 9.56
CA GLY A 64 9.05 9.54 10.76
C GLY A 64 7.94 8.50 10.60
N VAL A 65 6.69 8.94 10.75
CA VAL A 65 5.50 8.06 10.78
C VAL A 65 5.27 7.36 9.44
N SER A 66 5.63 7.99 8.31
CA SER A 66 5.40 7.40 6.98
C SER A 66 6.31 6.21 6.74
N ALA A 67 7.59 6.30 7.12
CA ALA A 67 8.53 5.19 7.11
C ALA A 67 8.04 4.03 7.97
N PHE A 68 7.52 4.32 9.16
CA PHE A 68 6.98 3.29 10.05
C PHE A 68 5.85 2.50 9.38
N PHE A 69 4.88 3.18 8.77
CA PHE A 69 3.78 2.49 8.06
C PHE A 69 4.28 1.67 6.87
N VAL A 70 5.17 2.24 6.05
CA VAL A 70 5.69 1.57 4.84
C VAL A 70 6.56 0.36 5.19
N MET A 71 7.25 0.34 6.34
CA MET A 71 8.01 -0.83 6.77
C MET A 71 7.15 -1.88 7.48
N VAL A 72 6.26 -1.46 8.38
CA VAL A 72 5.54 -2.39 9.27
C VAL A 72 4.34 -3.03 8.57
N VAL A 73 3.60 -2.27 7.77
CA VAL A 73 2.35 -2.77 7.16
C VAL A 73 2.60 -3.90 6.16
N PRO A 74 3.60 -3.85 5.26
CA PRO A 74 3.89 -4.96 4.34
C PRO A 74 4.24 -6.26 5.08
N VAL A 75 5.03 -6.14 6.15
CA VAL A 75 5.39 -7.29 6.99
C VAL A 75 4.14 -7.89 7.64
N LEU A 76 3.28 -7.06 8.23
CA LEU A 76 2.03 -7.53 8.83
C LEU A 76 1.08 -8.13 7.79
N ALA A 77 0.95 -7.51 6.61
CA ALA A 77 0.12 -8.02 5.52
C ALA A 77 0.62 -9.39 5.06
N GLY A 78 1.94 -9.56 4.88
CA GLY A 78 2.57 -10.84 4.55
C GLY A 78 2.30 -11.91 5.62
N LEU A 79 2.45 -11.58 6.90
CA LEU A 79 2.17 -12.50 8.01
C LEU A 79 0.70 -12.93 8.04
N LEU A 80 -0.23 -11.99 7.80
CA LEU A 80 -1.67 -12.27 7.83
C LEU A 80 -2.12 -13.12 6.64
N LEU A 81 -1.67 -12.79 5.43
CA LEU A 81 -2.03 -13.51 4.20
C LEU A 81 -1.40 -14.91 4.15
N LEU A 82 -0.16 -15.03 4.63
CA LEU A 82 0.55 -16.32 4.70
C LEU A 82 0.34 -17.04 6.03
N ARG A 83 -0.61 -16.61 6.86
CA ARG A 83 -0.92 -17.25 8.15
C ARG A 83 -1.28 -18.72 8.00
N TYR A 84 -1.79 -19.14 6.83
CA TYR A 84 -2.09 -20.54 6.56
C TYR A 84 -0.84 -21.44 6.57
N LEU A 85 0.36 -20.89 6.30
CA LEU A 85 1.64 -21.60 6.38
C LEU A 85 2.17 -21.69 7.82
N GLN A 86 1.70 -20.82 8.72
CA GLN A 86 2.21 -20.72 10.09
C GLN A 86 1.52 -21.70 11.06
N SER A 87 0.38 -22.27 10.69
CA SER A 87 -0.43 -23.13 11.56
C SER A 87 -0.79 -24.45 10.87
N GLY A 88 -0.49 -25.58 11.54
CA GLY A 88 -0.83 -26.92 11.04
C GLY A 88 -2.32 -27.10 10.77
N LYS A 89 -3.20 -26.56 11.64
CA LYS A 89 -4.66 -26.63 11.44
C LYS A 89 -5.12 -25.92 10.16
N ALA A 90 -4.47 -24.80 9.81
CA ALA A 90 -4.80 -24.07 8.59
C ALA A 90 -4.25 -24.80 7.35
N ALA A 91 -3.09 -25.44 7.47
CA ALA A 91 -2.52 -26.27 6.41
C ALA A 91 -3.38 -27.52 6.11
N ASP A 92 -3.94 -28.16 7.14
CA ASP A 92 -4.85 -29.31 7.01
C ASP A 92 -6.16 -28.92 6.32
N MET A 93 -6.73 -27.77 6.69
CA MET A 93 -7.91 -27.21 6.01
C MET A 93 -7.61 -26.89 4.54
N MET A 94 -6.45 -26.31 4.23
CA MET A 94 -6.07 -26.05 2.84
C MET A 94 -5.76 -27.33 2.04
N HIS A 95 -5.38 -28.43 2.70
CA HIS A 95 -5.24 -29.74 2.05
C HIS A 95 -6.56 -30.40 1.67
N SER A 96 -7.66 -29.99 2.29
CA SER A 96 -8.99 -30.49 1.92
C SER A 96 -9.53 -29.87 0.63
N LEU A 97 -8.93 -28.76 0.17
CA LEU A 97 -9.35 -28.08 -1.05
C LEU A 97 -8.76 -28.77 -2.29
N PRO A 98 -9.54 -28.97 -3.37
CA PRO A 98 -9.05 -29.52 -4.62
C PRO A 98 -8.29 -28.46 -5.45
N VAL A 99 -7.30 -27.81 -4.84
CA VAL A 99 -6.54 -26.68 -5.40
C VAL A 99 -5.05 -26.97 -5.28
N LYS A 100 -4.26 -26.61 -6.31
CA LYS A 100 -2.82 -26.81 -6.29
C LYS A 100 -2.16 -25.84 -5.31
N ARG A 101 -1.17 -26.32 -4.54
CA ARG A 101 -0.41 -25.50 -3.57
C ARG A 101 0.19 -24.24 -4.19
N GLU A 102 0.74 -24.36 -5.41
CA GLU A 102 1.31 -23.24 -6.17
C GLU A 102 0.27 -22.14 -6.45
N THR A 103 -0.93 -22.54 -6.90
CA THR A 103 -2.00 -21.58 -7.22
C THR A 103 -2.51 -20.83 -5.99
N LEU A 104 -2.51 -21.48 -4.83
CA LEU A 104 -2.91 -20.88 -3.56
C LEU A 104 -1.87 -19.84 -3.09
N TYR A 105 -0.58 -20.19 -3.16
CA TYR A 105 0.52 -19.29 -2.83
C TYR A 105 0.53 -18.02 -3.71
N HIS A 106 0.47 -18.19 -5.04
CA HIS A 106 0.44 -17.06 -5.97
C HIS A 106 -0.79 -16.17 -5.77
N THR A 107 -1.94 -16.76 -5.41
CA THR A 107 -3.18 -16.00 -5.17
C THR A 107 -3.05 -15.13 -3.91
N HIS A 108 -2.50 -15.66 -2.81
CA HIS A 108 -2.29 -14.88 -1.58
C HIS A 108 -1.25 -13.77 -1.75
N ILE A 109 -0.16 -14.01 -2.48
CA ILE A 109 0.82 -12.96 -2.81
C ILE A 109 0.17 -11.85 -3.61
N LEU A 110 -0.59 -12.22 -4.65
CA LEU A 110 -1.22 -11.23 -5.52
C LEU A 110 -2.28 -10.43 -4.77
N ALA A 111 -3.02 -11.05 -3.85
CA ALA A 111 -3.92 -10.34 -2.94
C ALA A 111 -3.17 -9.34 -2.05
N GLY A 112 -2.00 -9.72 -1.50
CA GLY A 112 -1.16 -8.83 -0.70
C GLY A 112 -0.65 -7.62 -1.48
N LEU A 113 -0.13 -7.85 -2.69
CA LEU A 113 0.29 -6.76 -3.58
C LEU A 113 -0.86 -5.80 -3.87
N ILE A 114 -2.06 -6.31 -4.15
CA ILE A 114 -3.24 -5.47 -4.38
C ILE A 114 -3.58 -4.64 -3.14
N ILE A 115 -3.59 -5.26 -1.96
CA ILE A 115 -3.92 -4.60 -0.69
C ILE A 115 -2.91 -3.50 -0.33
N LEU A 116 -1.63 -3.66 -0.68
CA LEU A 116 -0.58 -2.67 -0.40
C LEU A 116 -0.50 -1.59 -1.48
N PHE A 117 -0.63 -1.94 -2.77
CA PHE A 117 -0.44 -1.00 -3.86
C PHE A 117 -1.63 -0.05 -4.03
N ILE A 118 -2.87 -0.52 -3.81
CA ILE A 118 -4.05 0.34 -3.93
C ILE A 118 -3.97 1.58 -3.01
N PRO A 119 -3.70 1.45 -1.70
CA PRO A 119 -3.51 2.59 -0.81
C PRO A 119 -2.43 3.57 -1.27
N LEU A 120 -1.30 3.05 -1.76
CA LEU A 120 -0.18 3.87 -2.23
C LEU A 120 -0.54 4.66 -3.49
N LEU A 121 -1.24 4.02 -4.44
CA LEU A 121 -1.74 4.68 -5.66
C LEU A 121 -2.76 5.76 -5.33
N VAL A 122 -3.71 5.47 -4.43
CA VAL A 122 -4.74 6.43 -4.04
C VAL A 122 -4.11 7.64 -3.34
N THR A 123 -3.17 7.42 -2.43
CA THR A 123 -2.50 8.51 -1.70
C THR A 123 -1.63 9.37 -2.63
N ALA A 124 -0.91 8.77 -3.57
CA ALA A 124 -0.17 9.50 -4.60
C ALA A 124 -1.09 10.32 -5.52
N LEU A 125 -2.25 9.78 -5.89
CA LEU A 125 -3.22 10.50 -6.71
C LEU A 125 -3.75 11.73 -5.96
N VAL A 126 -4.13 11.57 -4.69
CA VAL A 126 -4.60 12.67 -3.84
C VAL A 126 -3.52 13.76 -3.68
N THR A 127 -2.28 13.37 -3.38
CA THR A 127 -1.17 14.34 -3.23
C THR A 127 -0.86 15.03 -4.55
N TRP A 128 -0.90 14.32 -5.68
CA TRP A 128 -0.70 14.91 -6.99
C TRP A 128 -1.77 15.97 -7.32
N ILE A 129 -3.04 15.69 -7.03
CA ILE A 129 -4.13 16.67 -7.18
C ILE A 129 -3.87 17.90 -6.30
N MET A 130 -3.41 17.71 -5.07
CA MET A 130 -3.10 18.83 -4.16
C MET A 130 -1.95 19.69 -4.69
N VAL A 131 -0.86 19.07 -5.16
CA VAL A 131 0.28 19.78 -5.77
C VAL A 131 -0.14 20.54 -7.02
N ALA A 132 -1.05 19.99 -7.83
CA ALA A 132 -1.55 20.68 -9.02
C ALA A 132 -2.47 21.87 -8.72
N ARG A 133 -3.06 21.95 -7.52
CA ARG A 133 -4.05 22.99 -7.15
C ARG A 133 -3.51 24.03 -6.19
N LEU A 134 -2.55 23.67 -5.34
CA LEU A 134 -1.95 24.58 -4.37
C LEU A 134 -0.70 25.23 -4.98
N PRO A 135 -0.44 26.53 -4.73
CA PRO A 135 0.77 27.22 -5.18
C PRO A 135 1.98 26.82 -4.31
N ILE A 136 2.29 25.52 -4.27
CA ILE A 136 3.43 24.94 -3.56
C ILE A 136 4.56 24.65 -4.56
N ASN A 137 5.81 24.89 -4.15
CA ASN A 137 7.00 24.68 -5.00
C ASN A 137 7.35 23.19 -5.24
N LEU A 138 6.42 22.26 -5.04
CA LEU A 138 6.64 20.83 -5.30
C LEU A 138 6.32 20.49 -6.75
N SER A 139 7.15 19.65 -7.38
CA SER A 139 6.86 19.16 -8.71
C SER A 139 6.00 17.89 -8.64
N GLY A 140 5.16 17.66 -9.65
CA GLY A 140 4.46 16.38 -9.81
C GLY A 140 5.44 15.20 -9.96
N GLN A 141 6.67 15.46 -10.41
CA GLN A 141 7.72 14.45 -10.48
C GLN A 141 8.14 13.95 -9.09
N ASP A 142 8.14 14.81 -8.07
CA ASP A 142 8.50 14.42 -6.70
C ASP A 142 7.49 13.43 -6.13
N VAL A 143 6.20 13.61 -6.44
CA VAL A 143 5.13 12.67 -6.08
C VAL A 143 5.30 11.33 -6.80
N MET A 144 5.73 11.35 -8.06
CA MET A 144 5.98 10.13 -8.82
C MET A 144 7.19 9.36 -8.29
N VAL A 145 8.25 10.06 -7.89
CA VAL A 145 9.42 9.45 -7.22
C VAL A 145 9.02 8.86 -5.88
N TRP A 146 8.22 9.58 -5.08
CA TRP A 146 7.67 9.06 -3.83
C TRP A 146 6.86 7.78 -4.03
N LEU A 147 5.97 7.75 -5.03
CA LEU A 147 5.20 6.55 -5.38
C LEU A 147 6.11 5.40 -5.81
N GLY A 148 7.12 5.65 -6.64
CA GLY A 148 8.07 4.63 -7.07
C GLY A 148 8.89 4.05 -5.92
N LEU A 149 9.41 4.91 -5.04
CA LEU A 149 10.12 4.49 -3.83
C LEU A 149 9.21 3.72 -2.86
N GLY A 150 7.97 4.18 -2.69
CA GLY A 150 6.97 3.46 -1.89
C GLY A 150 6.72 2.06 -2.45
N MET A 151 6.53 1.92 -3.76
CA MET A 151 6.35 0.61 -4.38
C MET A 151 7.55 -0.31 -4.22
N LEU A 152 8.78 0.23 -4.24
CA LEU A 152 10.00 -0.54 -4.01
C LEU A 152 10.17 -1.01 -2.56
N MET A 153 9.62 -0.25 -1.60
CA MET A 153 9.70 -0.59 -0.18
C MET A 153 8.62 -1.58 0.29
N ASN A 154 7.51 -1.73 -0.45
CA ASN A 154 6.41 -2.67 -0.16
C ASN A 154 6.62 -4.02 -0.87
#